data_AF-A0A9Q4ISF8-F1
#
_entry.id   AF-A0A9Q4ISF8-F1
#
_cell.length_a   1.000
_cell.length_b   1.000
_cell.length_c   1.000
_cell.angle_alpha   90.00
_cell.angle_beta   90.00
_cell.angle_gamma   90.00
#
_symmetry.space_group_name_H-M   'P 1'
#
loop_
_entity.id
_entity.type
_entity.pdbx_description
1 polymer ?
#
loop_
_entity_poly.entity_id
_entity_poly.type
_entity_poly.pdbx_seq_one_letter_code
_entity_poly.pdbx_strand_id
1 'polypeptide(L)'
;MNTVVLVLMLLIAFNFLLKQTFWKTVAVGIIATVAALFAGLMWPYAIEQSKTQIADWLGNTALMLDTSVLLTIEVSLQMAYAMLAVHVASAYPVKPRTLLTYRFLRWFPGLLIFPVLFSGLVYLIFAFPGTPFTTVAWMYAACVLIAIPVGRWLLLYLLPEKELRLELFFLTNALVAILGIVATVNGRTSVAGVSEVNWGALAGVGGITIIGSAIGLVWRRVKKRIN
;
A
#
# COMPACT_ATOMS: atom_id res chain seq x y z
N MET A 1 -19.38 2.69 5.10
CA MET A 1 -17.99 2.68 5.60
C MET A 1 -17.38 1.28 5.53
N ASN A 2 -17.97 0.27 6.17
CA ASN A 2 -17.45 -1.12 6.14
C ASN A 2 -17.22 -1.66 4.72
N THR A 3 -18.13 -1.38 3.79
CA THR A 3 -17.99 -1.78 2.38
C THR A 3 -16.80 -1.11 1.69
N VAL A 4 -16.57 0.19 1.91
CA VAL A 4 -15.43 0.94 1.34
C VAL A 4 -14.11 0.38 1.84
N VAL A 5 -14.01 0.08 3.15
CA VAL A 5 -12.81 -0.50 3.75
C VAL A 5 -12.54 -1.89 3.19
N LEU A 6 -13.56 -2.75 3.06
CA LEU A 6 -13.40 -4.08 2.47
C LEU A 6 -12.90 -4.00 1.02
N VAL A 7 -13.47 -3.10 0.22
CA VAL A 7 -13.01 -2.87 -1.16
C VAL A 7 -11.56 -2.38 -1.17
N LEU A 8 -11.19 -1.48 -0.26
CA LEU A 8 -9.83 -0.95 -0.15
C LEU A 8 -8.82 -2.03 0.27
N MET A 9 -9.16 -2.91 1.22
CA MET A 9 -8.35 -4.07 1.59
C MET A 9 -8.15 -5.03 0.42
N LEU A 10 -9.22 -5.31 -0.34
CA LEU A 10 -9.16 -6.16 -1.53
C LEU A 10 -8.27 -5.56 -2.61
N LEU A 11 -8.37 -4.25 -2.85
CA LEU A 11 -7.53 -3.55 -3.83
C LEU A 11 -6.07 -3.49 -3.41
N ILE A 12 -5.78 -3.32 -2.12
CA ILE A 12 -4.40 -3.40 -1.60
C ILE A 12 -3.83 -4.80 -1.82
N ALA A 13 -4.60 -5.85 -1.51
CA ALA A 13 -4.19 -7.23 -1.76
C ALA A 13 -3.96 -7.49 -3.26
N PHE A 14 -4.85 -6.97 -4.11
CA PHE A 14 -4.71 -7.07 -5.56
C PHE A 14 -3.48 -6.33 -6.10
N ASN A 15 -3.22 -5.10 -5.64
CA ASN A 15 -2.04 -4.32 -6.00
C ASN A 15 -0.75 -5.02 -5.57
N PHE A 16 -0.74 -5.60 -4.38
CA PHE A 16 0.37 -6.41 -3.91
C PHE A 16 0.65 -7.62 -4.81
N LEU A 17 -0.39 -8.37 -5.20
CA LEU A 17 -0.25 -9.49 -6.14
C LEU A 17 0.22 -9.03 -7.53
N LEU A 18 -0.33 -7.93 -8.08
CA LEU A 18 0.13 -7.35 -9.34
C LEU A 18 1.61 -6.97 -9.28
N LYS A 19 2.06 -6.36 -8.18
CA LYS A 19 3.46 -5.98 -7.99
C LYS A 19 4.40 -7.19 -8.03
N GLN A 20 4.00 -8.32 -7.45
CA GLN A 20 4.79 -9.57 -7.47
C GLN A 20 4.99 -10.14 -8.88
N THR A 21 4.10 -9.82 -9.83
CA THR A 21 4.27 -10.26 -11.23
C THR A 21 5.51 -9.66 -11.90
N PHE A 22 6.04 -8.53 -11.38
CA PHE A 22 7.27 -7.89 -11.87
C PHE A 22 8.54 -8.37 -11.17
N TRP A 23 8.41 -9.21 -10.13
CA TRP A 23 9.52 -9.73 -9.34
C TRP A 23 9.98 -11.11 -9.83
N LYS A 24 11.24 -11.44 -9.53
CA LYS A 24 11.80 -12.79 -9.76
C LYS A 24 11.08 -13.79 -8.86
N THR A 25 10.90 -15.02 -9.33
CA THR A 25 10.25 -16.13 -8.58
C THR A 25 10.83 -16.31 -7.17
N VAL A 26 12.16 -16.31 -7.04
CA VAL A 26 12.85 -16.43 -5.75
C VAL A 26 12.44 -15.32 -4.78
N ALA A 27 12.38 -14.09 -5.26
CA ALA A 27 12.05 -12.95 -4.41
C ALA A 27 10.55 -12.94 -4.03
N VAL A 28 9.68 -13.45 -4.90
CA VAL A 28 8.27 -13.70 -4.57
C VAL A 28 8.15 -14.78 -3.51
N GLY A 29 8.94 -15.86 -3.58
CA GLY A 29 8.98 -16.90 -2.56
C GLY A 29 9.40 -16.35 -1.18
N ILE A 30 10.40 -15.47 -1.14
CA ILE A 30 10.83 -14.79 0.09
C ILE A 30 9.69 -13.92 0.64
N ILE A 31 9.07 -13.08 -0.20
CA ILE A 31 7.94 -12.22 0.22
C ILE A 31 6.76 -13.06 0.72
N ALA A 32 6.43 -14.16 0.03
CA ALA A 32 5.37 -15.07 0.44
C ALA A 32 5.65 -15.70 1.81
N THR A 33 6.89 -16.11 2.03
CA THR A 33 7.33 -16.69 3.31
C THR A 33 7.26 -15.66 4.43
N VAL A 34 7.72 -14.43 4.19
CA VAL A 34 7.64 -13.34 5.18
C VAL A 34 6.18 -13.00 5.50
N ALA A 35 5.32 -12.90 4.49
CA ALA A 35 3.89 -12.65 4.67
C ALA A 35 3.19 -13.77 5.44
N ALA A 36 3.50 -15.03 5.12
CA ALA A 36 2.96 -16.19 5.80
C ALA A 36 3.45 -16.29 7.25
N LEU A 37 4.74 -16.07 7.51
CA LEU A 37 5.29 -16.04 8.87
C LEU A 37 4.66 -14.92 9.69
N PHE A 38 4.49 -13.74 9.12
CA PHE A 38 3.77 -12.65 9.78
C PHE A 38 2.34 -13.08 10.13
N ALA A 39 1.58 -13.61 9.16
CA ALA A 39 0.22 -14.09 9.40
C ALA A 39 0.15 -15.19 10.48
N GLY A 40 1.12 -16.10 10.50
CA GLY A 40 1.19 -17.20 11.45
C GLY A 40 1.61 -16.78 12.85
N LEU A 41 2.53 -15.80 12.99
CA LEU A 41 3.07 -15.35 14.27
C LEU A 41 2.25 -14.27 14.96
N MET A 42 1.41 -13.53 14.21
CA MET A 42 0.60 -12.44 14.76
C MET A 42 -0.65 -12.90 15.52
N TRP A 43 -0.86 -14.22 15.65
CA TRP A 43 -2.00 -14.80 16.34
C TRP A 43 -2.19 -14.35 17.81
N PRO A 44 -1.15 -14.11 18.65
CA PRO A 44 -1.35 -13.67 20.03
C PRO A 44 -1.98 -12.27 20.07
N TYR A 45 -1.48 -11.37 19.22
CA TYR A 45 -2.02 -10.02 19.07
C TYR A 45 -3.43 -10.03 18.46
N ALA A 46 -3.72 -10.97 17.55
CA ALA A 46 -5.03 -11.07 16.92
C ALA A 46 -6.13 -11.53 17.88
N ILE A 47 -5.82 -12.33 18.90
CA ILE A 47 -6.79 -12.78 19.92
C ILE A 47 -7.14 -11.65 20.90
N GLU A 48 -6.17 -10.78 21.20
CA GLU A 48 -6.41 -9.62 22.06
C GLU A 48 -7.37 -8.60 21.43
N GLN A 49 -7.49 -8.62 20.10
CA GLN A 49 -8.40 -7.75 19.37
C GLN A 49 -9.80 -8.35 19.31
N SER A 50 -10.84 -7.60 19.70
CA SER A 50 -12.23 -8.03 19.51
C SER A 50 -12.76 -7.66 18.12
N LYS A 51 -13.77 -8.40 17.61
CA LYS A 51 -14.53 -8.04 16.39
C LYS A 51 -15.09 -6.61 16.45
N THR A 52 -15.47 -6.14 17.64
CA THR A 52 -15.97 -4.78 17.84
C THR A 52 -14.85 -3.74 17.77
N GLN A 53 -13.65 -4.04 18.27
CA GLN A 53 -12.52 -3.12 18.21
C GLN A 53 -12.07 -2.82 16.78
N ILE A 54 -12.11 -3.76 15.83
CA ILE A 54 -11.82 -3.44 14.41
C ILE A 54 -12.92 -2.55 13.82
N ALA A 55 -14.19 -2.80 14.15
CA ALA A 55 -15.29 -1.94 13.71
C ALA A 55 -15.20 -0.53 14.33
N ASP A 56 -14.79 -0.44 15.60
CA ASP A 56 -14.56 0.82 16.32
C ASP A 56 -13.29 1.55 15.80
N TRP A 57 -12.25 0.81 15.42
CA TRP A 57 -11.02 1.34 14.82
C TRP A 57 -11.28 1.90 13.41
N LEU A 58 -12.07 1.18 12.61
CA LEU A 58 -12.57 1.64 11.30
C LEU A 58 -13.61 2.75 11.43
N GLY A 59 -14.31 2.82 12.56
CA GLY A 59 -15.22 3.89 12.96
C GLY A 59 -14.52 5.16 13.45
N ASN A 60 -13.28 5.04 13.90
CA ASN A 60 -12.52 6.16 14.43
C ASN A 60 -11.87 6.96 13.29
N THR A 61 -12.44 8.13 13.03
CA THR A 61 -11.97 9.04 11.98
C THR A 61 -10.52 9.48 12.16
N ALA A 62 -10.02 9.62 13.40
CA ALA A 62 -8.64 10.04 13.65
C ALA A 62 -7.64 8.95 13.21
N LEU A 63 -7.92 7.69 13.56
CA LEU A 63 -7.07 6.56 13.16
C LEU A 63 -7.15 6.29 11.65
N MET A 64 -8.31 6.52 11.03
CA MET A 64 -8.45 6.42 9.57
C MET A 64 -7.68 7.53 8.84
N LEU A 65 -7.57 8.74 9.44
CA LEU A 65 -6.72 9.81 8.91
C LEU A 65 -5.23 9.46 9.02
N ASP A 66 -4.76 8.96 10.15
CA ASP A 66 -3.35 8.57 10.31
C ASP A 66 -2.95 7.43 9.37
N THR A 67 -3.82 6.44 9.21
CA THR A 67 -3.61 5.35 8.23
C THR A 67 -3.68 5.83 6.79
N SER A 68 -4.46 6.87 6.49
CA SER A 68 -4.51 7.47 5.15
C SER A 68 -3.19 8.14 4.72
N VAL A 69 -2.38 8.60 5.69
CA VAL A 69 -1.04 9.13 5.40
C VAL A 69 -0.14 8.00 4.88
N LEU A 70 -0.13 6.85 5.56
CA LEU A 70 0.59 5.66 5.11
C LEU A 70 0.08 5.17 3.74
N LEU A 71 -1.24 5.19 3.55
CA LEU A 71 -1.87 4.88 2.26
C LEU A 71 -1.38 5.80 1.15
N THR A 72 -1.37 7.10 1.40
CA THR A 72 -0.95 8.10 0.41
C THR A 72 0.52 7.94 0.04
N ILE A 73 1.39 7.69 1.02
CA ILE A 73 2.81 7.43 0.78
C ILE A 73 3.00 6.16 -0.06
N GLU A 74 2.34 5.07 0.32
CA GLU A 74 2.43 3.81 -0.39
C GLU A 74 1.94 3.93 -1.84
N VAL A 75 0.76 4.50 -2.05
CA VAL A 75 0.20 4.70 -3.39
C VAL A 75 1.09 5.61 -4.23
N SER A 76 1.63 6.69 -3.64
CA SER A 76 2.54 7.60 -4.35
C SER A 76 3.81 6.89 -4.81
N LEU A 77 4.42 6.04 -3.96
CA LEU A 77 5.59 5.24 -4.32
C LEU A 77 5.24 4.21 -5.41
N GLN A 78 4.08 3.58 -5.33
CA GLN A 78 3.64 2.60 -6.32
C GLN A 78 3.36 3.24 -7.69
N MET A 79 2.69 4.39 -7.73
CA MET A 79 2.45 5.16 -8.97
C MET A 79 3.76 5.69 -9.57
N ALA A 80 4.69 6.19 -8.73
CA ALA A 80 6.01 6.61 -9.18
C ALA A 80 6.79 5.44 -9.80
N TYR A 81 6.69 4.23 -9.23
CA TYR A 81 7.26 3.03 -9.83
C TYR A 81 6.65 2.72 -11.20
N ALA A 82 5.32 2.77 -11.33
CA ALA A 82 4.63 2.45 -12.58
C ALA A 82 5.07 3.39 -13.71
N MET A 83 5.04 4.71 -13.47
CA MET A 83 5.48 5.72 -14.44
C MET A 83 6.96 5.56 -14.82
N LEU A 84 7.82 5.28 -13.84
CA LEU A 84 9.24 5.08 -14.08
C LEU A 84 9.52 3.78 -14.85
N ALA A 85 8.76 2.72 -14.59
CA ALA A 85 8.88 1.45 -15.30
C ALA A 85 8.50 1.59 -16.79
N VAL A 86 7.46 2.38 -17.09
CA VAL A 86 7.08 2.72 -18.47
C VAL A 86 8.17 3.55 -19.14
N HIS A 87 8.66 4.62 -18.48
CA HIS A 87 9.73 5.45 -19.05
C HIS A 87 11.01 4.65 -19.37
N VAL A 88 11.41 3.73 -18.48
CA VAL A 88 12.58 2.86 -18.70
C VAL A 88 12.35 1.87 -19.85
N ALA A 89 11.10 1.44 -20.08
CA ALA A 89 10.75 0.57 -21.20
C ALA A 89 10.76 1.32 -22.55
N SER A 90 10.28 2.56 -22.59
CA SER A 90 10.14 3.33 -23.85
C SER A 90 11.38 4.15 -24.25
N ALA A 91 12.18 4.63 -23.30
CA ALA A 91 13.21 5.67 -23.56
C ALA A 91 14.65 5.17 -23.37
N TYR A 92 14.97 3.95 -23.84
CA TYR A 92 16.34 3.44 -23.75
C TYR A 92 17.28 4.21 -24.71
N PRO A 93 18.47 4.69 -24.29
CA PRO A 93 19.14 4.49 -23.01
C PRO A 93 18.81 5.53 -21.91
N VAL A 94 18.55 5.05 -20.69
CA VAL A 94 18.25 5.89 -19.52
C VAL A 94 19.48 6.22 -18.67
N LYS A 95 19.46 7.38 -18.00
CA LYS A 95 20.54 7.82 -17.10
C LYS A 95 20.70 6.86 -15.90
N PRO A 96 21.92 6.62 -15.39
CA PRO A 96 22.17 5.68 -14.28
C PRO A 96 21.43 6.05 -12.98
N ARG A 97 21.21 7.35 -12.74
CA ARG A 97 20.41 7.83 -11.60
C ARG A 97 18.95 7.37 -11.67
N THR A 98 18.34 7.42 -12.86
CA THR A 98 16.98 6.93 -13.12
C THR A 98 16.88 5.43 -12.85
N LEU A 99 17.92 4.68 -13.23
CA LEU A 99 18.01 3.25 -12.97
C LEU A 99 18.12 2.93 -11.47
N LEU A 100 18.86 3.73 -10.71
CA LEU A 100 18.97 3.60 -9.26
C LEU A 100 17.62 3.83 -8.58
N THR A 101 16.93 4.92 -8.93
CA THR A 101 15.58 5.22 -8.40
C THR A 101 14.60 4.11 -8.76
N TYR A 102 14.65 3.57 -9.97
CA TYR A 102 13.86 2.43 -10.39
C TYR A 102 14.12 1.20 -9.53
N ARG A 103 15.39 0.91 -9.23
CA ARG A 103 15.79 -0.25 -8.42
C ARG A 103 15.32 -0.12 -6.97
N PHE A 104 15.38 1.09 -6.40
CA PHE A 104 14.84 1.40 -5.07
C PHE A 104 13.31 1.24 -5.02
N LEU A 105 12.58 1.88 -5.95
CA LEU A 105 11.12 1.78 -6.06
C LEU A 105 10.63 0.36 -6.40
N ARG A 106 11.46 -0.44 -7.08
CA ARG A 106 11.17 -1.84 -7.36
C ARG A 106 11.18 -2.67 -6.09
N TRP A 107 12.07 -2.36 -5.14
CA TRP A 107 12.28 -3.15 -3.93
C TRP A 107 11.15 -2.99 -2.90
N PHE A 108 10.36 -1.91 -2.96
CA PHE A 108 9.20 -1.72 -2.10
C PHE A 108 8.00 -2.55 -2.60
N PRO A 109 7.58 -3.63 -1.89
CA PRO A 109 6.52 -4.52 -2.36
C PRO A 109 5.10 -4.07 -1.94
N GLY A 110 4.99 -3.09 -1.03
CA GLY A 110 3.75 -2.66 -0.37
C GLY A 110 3.74 -3.07 1.09
N LEU A 111 3.59 -2.11 2.01
CA LEU A 111 3.57 -2.29 3.46
C LEU A 111 2.14 -2.56 3.96
N LEU A 112 1.13 -1.99 3.30
CA LEU A 112 -0.28 -2.11 3.71
C LEU A 112 -0.84 -3.53 3.59
N ILE A 113 -0.14 -4.43 2.91
CA ILE A 113 -0.50 -5.85 2.90
C ILE A 113 -0.49 -6.46 4.32
N PHE A 114 0.41 -6.02 5.20
CA PHE A 114 0.50 -6.58 6.56
C PHE A 114 -0.75 -6.29 7.40
N PRO A 115 -1.25 -5.03 7.47
CA PRO A 115 -2.56 -4.74 8.06
C PRO A 115 -3.71 -5.55 7.44
N VAL A 116 -3.70 -5.76 6.12
CA VAL A 116 -4.75 -6.55 5.44
C VAL A 116 -4.69 -8.01 5.88
N LEU A 117 -3.50 -8.61 5.95
CA LEU A 117 -3.31 -9.99 6.43
C LEU A 117 -3.71 -10.13 7.90
N PHE A 118 -3.36 -9.15 8.74
CA PHE A 118 -3.76 -9.13 10.14
C PHE A 118 -5.28 -9.05 10.32
N SER A 119 -5.93 -8.15 9.58
CA SER A 119 -7.40 -8.02 9.56
C SER A 119 -8.08 -9.33 9.13
N GLY A 120 -7.55 -9.99 8.09
CA GLY A 120 -8.02 -11.30 7.63
C GLY A 120 -7.87 -12.40 8.70
N LEU A 121 -6.74 -12.42 9.41
CA LEU A 121 -6.50 -13.36 10.50
C LEU A 121 -7.51 -13.18 11.64
N VAL A 122 -7.73 -11.94 12.09
CA VAL A 122 -8.71 -11.65 13.15
C VAL A 122 -10.10 -12.12 12.71
N TYR A 123 -10.51 -11.80 11.48
CA TYR A 123 -11.80 -12.24 10.95
C TYR A 123 -11.96 -13.77 10.99
N LEU A 124 -10.93 -14.51 10.57
CA LEU A 124 -10.95 -15.98 10.56
C LEU A 124 -11.00 -16.60 11.96
N ILE A 125 -10.23 -16.07 12.92
CA ILE A 125 -10.24 -16.53 14.31
C ILE A 125 -11.66 -16.50 14.89
N PHE A 126 -12.39 -15.42 14.63
CA PHE A 126 -13.77 -15.28 15.09
C PHE A 126 -14.83 -15.94 14.19
N ALA A 127 -14.46 -16.39 12.98
CA ALA A 127 -15.36 -17.13 12.10
C ALA A 127 -15.42 -18.63 12.47
N PHE A 128 -14.36 -19.16 13.09
CA PHE A 128 -14.25 -20.56 13.53
C PHE A 128 -14.16 -20.70 15.06
N PRO A 129 -15.22 -20.32 15.81
CA PRO A 129 -15.23 -20.51 17.26
C PRO A 129 -15.12 -22.00 17.62
N GLY A 130 -14.34 -22.32 18.66
CA GLY A 130 -14.14 -23.69 19.14
C GLY A 130 -12.95 -24.43 18.51
N THR A 131 -12.25 -23.84 17.55
CA THR A 131 -10.97 -24.36 17.05
C THR A 131 -9.79 -23.68 17.74
N PRO A 132 -8.65 -24.37 17.96
CA PRO A 132 -7.47 -23.71 18.53
C PRO A 132 -7.00 -22.57 17.62
N PHE A 133 -6.80 -21.39 18.20
CA PHE A 133 -6.40 -20.19 17.43
C PHE A 133 -5.08 -20.37 16.69
N THR A 134 -4.15 -21.14 17.25
CA THR A 134 -2.89 -21.52 16.61
C THR A 134 -3.13 -22.30 15.32
N THR A 135 -4.06 -23.25 15.31
CA THR A 135 -4.43 -24.02 14.12
C THR A 135 -4.99 -23.12 13.04
N VAL A 136 -5.93 -22.22 13.39
CA VAL A 136 -6.50 -21.26 12.42
C VAL A 136 -5.42 -20.34 11.84
N ALA A 137 -4.52 -19.83 12.67
CA ALA A 137 -3.45 -18.94 12.25
C ALA A 137 -2.45 -19.61 11.30
N TRP A 138 -2.00 -20.82 11.61
CA TRP A 138 -1.06 -21.55 10.75
C TRP A 138 -1.72 -22.08 9.47
N MET A 139 -3.01 -22.43 9.50
CA MET A 139 -3.78 -22.71 8.29
C MET A 139 -3.89 -21.47 7.40
N TYR A 140 -4.20 -20.32 7.99
CA TYR A 140 -4.22 -19.06 7.26
C TYR A 140 -2.85 -18.70 6.67
N ALA A 141 -1.77 -18.88 7.44
CA ALA A 141 -0.40 -18.69 6.96
C ALA A 141 -0.06 -19.61 5.78
N ALA A 142 -0.42 -20.90 5.86
CA ALA A 142 -0.25 -21.85 4.75
C ALA A 142 -1.05 -21.43 3.51
N CYS A 143 -2.29 -20.97 3.70
CA CYS A 143 -3.11 -20.41 2.62
C CYS A 143 -2.45 -19.18 1.99
N VAL A 144 -1.91 -18.25 2.77
CA VAL A 144 -1.20 -17.06 2.25
C VAL A 144 0.05 -17.47 1.47
N LEU A 145 0.82 -18.44 1.97
CA LEU A 145 2.02 -18.96 1.33
C LEU A 145 1.74 -19.54 -0.05
N ILE A 146 0.58 -20.18 -0.24
CA ILE A 146 0.14 -20.76 -1.52
C ILE A 146 -0.57 -19.73 -2.40
N ALA A 147 -1.41 -18.87 -1.81
CA ALA A 147 -2.21 -17.89 -2.54
C ALA A 147 -1.36 -16.84 -3.26
N ILE A 148 -0.22 -16.45 -2.68
CA ILE A 148 0.72 -15.50 -3.30
C ILE A 148 1.31 -16.04 -4.62
N PRO A 149 2.01 -17.20 -4.66
CA PRO A 149 2.55 -17.74 -5.90
C PRO A 149 1.47 -18.15 -6.91
N VAL A 150 0.35 -18.72 -6.44
CA VAL A 150 -0.79 -19.08 -7.31
C VAL A 150 -1.44 -17.85 -7.90
N GLY A 151 -1.68 -16.80 -7.09
CA GLY A 151 -2.23 -15.53 -7.54
C GLY A 151 -1.33 -14.84 -8.55
N ARG A 152 -0.01 -14.85 -8.34
CA ARG A 152 0.96 -14.39 -9.34
C ARG A 152 0.85 -15.18 -10.65
N TRP A 153 0.80 -16.51 -10.58
CA TRP A 153 0.68 -17.36 -11.77
C TRP A 153 -0.62 -17.08 -12.52
N LEU A 154 -1.74 -16.96 -11.80
CA LEU A 154 -3.05 -16.63 -12.36
C LEU A 154 -3.03 -15.25 -13.05
N LEU A 155 -2.41 -14.24 -12.45
CA LEU A 155 -2.29 -12.91 -13.06
C LEU A 155 -1.39 -12.91 -14.30
N LEU A 156 -0.33 -13.71 -14.31
CA LEU A 156 0.51 -13.88 -15.50
C LEU A 156 -0.21 -14.62 -16.63
N TYR A 157 -1.12 -15.54 -16.28
CA TYR A 157 -1.96 -16.24 -17.25
C TYR A 157 -3.06 -15.34 -17.82
N LEU A 158 -3.75 -14.58 -16.98
CA LEU A 158 -4.85 -13.69 -17.39
C LEU A 158 -4.33 -12.44 -18.12
N LEU A 159 -3.19 -11.87 -17.68
CA LEU A 159 -2.61 -10.64 -18.20
C LEU A 159 -1.15 -10.88 -18.64
N PRO A 160 -0.93 -11.53 -19.79
CA PRO A 160 0.42 -11.87 -20.25
C PRO A 160 1.25 -10.62 -20.55
N GLU A 161 0.61 -9.60 -21.11
CA GLU A 161 1.25 -8.34 -21.51
C GLU A 161 1.76 -7.56 -20.30
N LYS A 162 3.02 -7.15 -20.38
CA LYS A 162 3.67 -6.41 -19.28
C LYS A 162 3.17 -4.97 -19.18
N GLU A 163 2.86 -4.35 -20.32
CA GLU A 163 2.36 -2.96 -20.40
C GLU A 163 0.98 -2.86 -19.76
N LEU A 164 0.06 -3.74 -20.14
CA LEU A 164 -1.28 -3.83 -19.54
C LEU A 164 -1.22 -4.04 -18.02
N ARG A 165 -0.33 -4.92 -17.53
CA ARG A 165 -0.13 -5.08 -16.07
C ARG A 165 0.37 -3.81 -15.39
N LEU A 166 1.24 -3.03 -16.03
CA LEU A 166 1.75 -1.76 -15.49
C LEU A 166 0.65 -0.68 -15.48
N GLU A 167 -0.14 -0.60 -16.55
CA GLU A 167 -1.29 0.30 -16.65
C GLU A 167 -2.35 -0.04 -15.61
N LEU A 168 -2.72 -1.32 -15.50
CA LEU A 168 -3.68 -1.78 -14.49
C LEU A 168 -3.16 -1.47 -13.09
N PHE A 169 -1.88 -1.74 -12.81
CA PHE A 169 -1.25 -1.42 -11.53
C PHE A 169 -1.27 0.10 -11.22
N PHE A 170 -1.15 0.95 -12.23
CA PHE A 170 -1.29 2.40 -12.06
C PHE A 170 -2.74 2.80 -11.76
N LEU A 171 -3.70 2.30 -12.55
CA LEU A 171 -5.12 2.62 -12.42
C LEU A 171 -5.70 2.14 -11.08
N THR A 172 -5.33 0.93 -10.64
CA THR A 172 -5.81 0.38 -9.36
C THR A 172 -5.20 1.12 -8.17
N ASN A 173 -3.97 1.62 -8.27
CA ASN A 173 -3.39 2.51 -7.29
C ASN A 173 -4.11 3.87 -7.24
N ALA A 174 -4.46 4.44 -8.39
CA ALA A 174 -5.28 5.65 -8.45
C ALA A 174 -6.67 5.42 -7.80
N LEU A 175 -7.30 4.27 -8.04
CA LEU A 175 -8.55 3.89 -7.39
C LEU A 175 -8.40 3.79 -5.87
N VAL A 176 -7.31 3.17 -5.38
CA VAL A 176 -7.02 3.10 -3.93
C VAL A 176 -6.84 4.49 -3.32
N ALA A 177 -6.16 5.42 -4.01
CA ALA A 177 -6.06 6.81 -3.54
C ALA A 177 -7.44 7.47 -3.43
N ILE A 178 -8.29 7.34 -4.45
CA ILE A 178 -9.65 7.92 -4.45
C ILE A 178 -10.47 7.32 -3.31
N LEU A 179 -10.47 6.00 -3.14
CA LEU A 179 -11.20 5.34 -2.07
C LEU A 179 -10.64 5.67 -0.68
N GLY A 180 -9.32 5.87 -0.56
CA GLY A 180 -8.69 6.34 0.66
C GLY A 180 -9.20 7.72 1.07
N ILE A 181 -9.35 8.64 0.11
CA ILE A 181 -9.96 9.96 0.35
C ILE A 181 -11.44 9.81 0.71
N VAL A 182 -12.21 9.01 -0.03
CA VAL A 182 -13.64 8.80 0.26
C VAL A 182 -13.84 8.20 1.65
N ALA A 183 -12.97 7.28 2.05
CA ALA A 183 -12.97 6.71 3.39
C ALA A 183 -12.74 7.80 4.45
N THR A 184 -11.72 8.65 4.30
CA THR A 184 -11.39 9.69 5.29
C THR A 184 -12.38 10.85 5.36
N VAL A 185 -13.10 11.14 4.27
CA VAL A 185 -14.07 12.24 4.20
C VAL A 185 -15.45 11.87 4.77
N ASN A 186 -15.70 10.58 5.06
CA ASN A 186 -16.97 10.08 5.54
C ASN A 186 -17.33 10.63 6.94
N GLY A 187 -18.05 11.76 6.99
CA GLY A 187 -18.57 12.40 8.20
C GLY A 187 -18.27 13.89 8.38
N ARG A 188 -17.56 14.55 7.44
CA ARG A 188 -17.19 15.99 7.54
C ARG A 188 -17.68 16.86 6.37
N THR A 189 -18.72 16.45 5.64
CA THR A 189 -19.32 17.29 4.60
C THR A 189 -20.11 18.49 5.16
N SER A 190 -20.32 18.57 6.48
CA SER A 190 -20.49 19.86 7.15
C SER A 190 -19.14 20.29 7.72
N VAL A 191 -18.37 21.05 6.93
CA VAL A 191 -17.28 21.86 7.48
C VAL A 191 -17.95 22.82 8.47
N ALA A 192 -17.86 22.54 9.77
CA ALA A 192 -18.03 23.59 10.75
C ALA A 192 -16.96 24.62 10.42
N GLY A 193 -17.38 25.81 9.97
CA GLY A 193 -16.47 26.87 9.58
C GLY A 193 -15.48 27.09 10.72
N VAL A 194 -14.22 26.71 10.51
CA VAL A 194 -13.16 26.95 11.48
C VAL A 194 -12.85 28.43 11.39
N SER A 195 -13.40 29.21 12.33
CA SER A 195 -13.17 30.66 12.41
C SER A 195 -11.76 31.01 12.87
N GLU A 196 -10.96 30.02 13.26
CA GLU A 196 -9.58 30.19 13.70
C GLU A 196 -8.59 29.51 12.75
N VAL A 197 -7.68 30.31 12.20
CA VAL A 197 -6.57 29.83 11.37
C VAL A 197 -5.52 29.20 12.28
N ASN A 198 -5.23 27.91 12.09
CA ASN A 198 -4.11 27.27 12.76
C ASN A 198 -2.79 27.69 12.09
N TRP A 199 -2.22 28.80 12.58
CA TRP A 199 -0.98 29.37 12.09
C TRP A 199 0.21 28.42 12.16
N GLY A 200 0.23 27.49 13.13
CA GLY A 200 1.27 26.47 13.25
C GLY A 200 1.24 25.48 12.09
N ALA A 201 0.06 24.96 11.75
CA ALA A 201 -0.12 24.09 10.59
C ALA A 201 0.17 24.82 9.27
N LEU A 202 -0.29 26.08 9.14
CA LEU A 202 -0.05 26.91 7.95
C LEU A 202 1.46 27.17 7.75
N ALA A 203 2.16 27.55 8.82
CA ALA A 203 3.60 27.77 8.79
C ALA A 203 4.36 26.47 8.49
N GLY A 204 3.91 25.33 9.03
CA GLY A 204 4.47 24.02 8.74
C GLY A 204 4.38 23.66 7.25
N VAL A 205 3.18 23.76 6.67
CA VAL A 205 2.95 23.48 5.24
C VAL A 205 3.73 24.47 4.35
N GLY A 206 3.72 25.76 4.71
CA GLY A 206 4.50 26.79 4.02
C GLY A 206 6.00 26.50 4.05
N GLY A 207 6.53 26.15 5.21
CA GLY A 207 7.94 25.79 5.39
C GLY A 207 8.35 24.60 4.56
N ILE A 208 7.57 23.51 4.59
CA ILE A 208 7.84 22.30 3.78
C ILE A 208 7.83 22.66 2.28
N THR A 209 6.88 23.48 1.84
CA THR A 209 6.75 23.89 0.43
C THR A 209 7.95 24.72 -0.03
N ILE A 210 8.39 25.67 0.80
CA ILE A 210 9.54 26.53 0.51
C ILE A 210 10.84 25.72 0.48
N ILE A 211 11.05 24.86 1.49
CA ILE A 211 12.25 24.00 1.57
C ILE A 211 12.29 23.04 0.38
N GLY A 212 11.18 22.36 0.08
CA GLY A 212 11.08 21.46 -1.07
C GLY A 212 11.36 22.19 -2.39
N SER A 213 10.81 23.39 -2.56
CA SER A 213 11.05 24.23 -3.75
C SER A 213 12.51 24.69 -3.85
N ALA A 214 13.11 25.11 -2.73
CA ALA A 214 14.51 25.54 -2.66
C ALA A 214 15.46 24.39 -3.00
N ILE A 215 15.25 23.20 -2.42
CA ILE A 215 16.01 21.99 -2.74
C ILE A 215 15.87 21.65 -4.23
N GLY A 216 14.65 21.69 -4.78
CA GLY A 216 14.41 21.46 -6.20
C GLY A 216 15.15 22.45 -7.12
N LEU A 217 15.15 23.73 -6.77
CA LEU A 217 15.82 24.79 -7.53
C LEU A 217 17.35 24.70 -7.44
N VAL A 218 17.89 24.47 -6.24
CA VAL A 218 19.33 24.28 -6.01
C VAL A 218 19.81 23.05 -6.78
N TRP A 219 19.09 21.94 -6.70
CA TRP A 219 19.41 20.72 -7.45
C TRP A 219 19.40 20.96 -8.96
N ARG A 220 18.42 21.72 -9.49
CA ARG A 220 18.35 22.08 -10.91
C ARG A 220 19.52 22.98 -11.33
N ARG A 221 19.94 23.93 -10.49
CA ARG A 221 21.09 24.82 -10.75
C ARG A 221 22.42 24.08 -10.70
N VAL A 222 22.64 23.21 -9.72
CA VAL A 222 23.84 22.37 -9.63
C VAL A 222 23.94 21.43 -10.83
N LYS A 223 22.82 20.82 -11.23
CA LYS A 223 22.76 19.95 -12.42
C LYS A 223 23.05 20.69 -13.73
N LYS A 224 22.73 21.99 -13.84
CA LYS A 224 23.06 22.82 -15.01
C LYS A 224 24.50 23.30 -15.06
N ARG A 225 25.26 23.25 -13.95
CA ARG A 225 26.69 23.61 -13.93
C ARG A 225 27.63 22.42 -14.15
N ILE A 226 27.15 21.20 -13.86
CA ILE A 226 27.93 19.96 -13.98
C ILE A 226 27.80 19.33 -15.38
N ASN A 227 26.78 19.74 -16.14
CA ASN A 227 26.52 19.35 -17.53
C ASN A 227 26.80 20.52 -18.46
#